data_AF-A0A392N3F6-F1
#
_entry.id   AF-A0A392N3F6-F1
#
_cell.length_a   1.000
_cell.length_b   1.000
_cell.length_c   1.000
_cell.angle_alpha   90.00
_cell.angle_beta   90.00
_cell.angle_gamma   90.00
#
_symmetry.space_group_name_H-M   'P 1'
#
loop_
_entity.id
_entity.type
_entity.pdbx_description
1 polymer ?
#
loop_
_entity_poly.entity_id
_entity_poly.type
_entity_poly.pdbx_seq_one_letter_code
_entity_poly.pdbx_strand_id
1 'polypeptide(L)'
;MEEEQPSLPLAFKEKIEQMKGVDVKLVIQKKLTMSDVKGDNSRFYIPIDKKIEESILLTPSERLSLNIYVPQKKRERLVGISISMLDYNLKIWDDMYLKKWKMGKSEIYNITGGWDKLVVENYLEESQKIQLWSFRCNDSLNFALVNF
;
A
#
# COMPACT_ATOMS: atom_id res chain seq x y z
N MET A 1 -1.36 -23.68 17.98
CA MET A 1 -1.66 -23.78 16.55
C MET A 1 -0.92 -22.63 15.91
N GLU A 2 0.16 -22.89 15.17
CA GLU A 2 0.75 -21.87 14.32
C GLU A 2 -0.33 -21.49 13.30
N GLU A 3 -0.77 -20.23 13.30
CA GLU A 3 -1.57 -19.72 12.19
C GLU A 3 -0.72 -19.91 10.92
N GLU A 4 -1.19 -20.75 9.99
CA GLU A 4 -0.56 -20.88 8.68
C GLU A 4 -0.41 -19.47 8.09
N GLN A 5 0.84 -19.11 7.77
CA GLN A 5 1.08 -17.85 7.09
C GLN A 5 0.26 -17.85 5.78
N PRO A 6 -0.54 -16.81 5.53
CA PRO A 6 -1.36 -16.77 4.33
C PRO A 6 -0.46 -16.84 3.11
N SER A 7 -0.90 -17.60 2.10
CA SER A 7 -0.16 -17.69 0.84
C SER A 7 -0.80 -16.79 -0.22
N LEU A 8 0.04 -16.13 -1.02
CA LEU A 8 -0.44 -15.32 -2.13
C LEU A 8 -1.18 -16.23 -3.16
N PRO A 9 -2.41 -15.88 -3.60
CA PRO A 9 -3.14 -16.67 -4.59
C PRO A 9 -2.38 -16.83 -5.90
N LEU A 10 -2.58 -17.96 -6.59
CA LEU A 10 -1.81 -18.33 -7.79
C LEU A 10 -1.89 -17.26 -8.89
N ALA A 11 -3.08 -16.71 -9.16
CA ALA A 11 -3.26 -15.70 -10.20
C ALA A 11 -2.44 -14.41 -9.92
N PHE A 12 -2.27 -14.03 -8.65
CA PHE A 12 -1.40 -12.93 -8.27
C PHE A 12 0.07 -13.28 -8.44
N LYS A 13 0.49 -14.49 -8.04
CA LYS A 13 1.87 -14.98 -8.22
C LYS A 13 2.24 -14.95 -9.70
N GLU A 14 1.42 -15.54 -10.56
CA GLU A 14 1.65 -15.57 -12.01
C GLU A 14 1.71 -14.16 -12.61
N LYS A 15 0.82 -13.26 -12.19
CA LYS A 15 0.82 -11.88 -12.68
C LYS A 15 2.06 -11.10 -12.25
N ILE A 16 2.49 -11.26 -10.99
CA ILE A 16 3.72 -10.64 -10.47
C ILE A 16 4.94 -11.21 -11.21
N GLU A 17 5.00 -12.52 -11.45
CA GLU A 17 6.08 -13.14 -12.24
C GLU A 17 6.13 -12.62 -13.68
N GLN A 18 4.98 -12.44 -14.34
CA GLN A 18 4.91 -11.82 -15.67
C GLN A 18 5.43 -10.38 -15.67
N MET A 19 5.21 -9.65 -14.57
CA MET A 19 5.77 -8.32 -14.35
C MET A 19 7.26 -8.34 -13.97
N LYS A 20 7.89 -9.54 -13.89
CA LYS A 20 9.24 -9.75 -13.35
C LYS A 20 9.39 -9.25 -11.90
N GLY A 21 8.30 -9.35 -11.15
CA GLY A 21 8.23 -8.96 -9.75
C GLY A 21 8.93 -9.97 -8.85
N VAL A 22 9.64 -9.48 -7.85
CA VAL A 22 10.41 -10.27 -6.88
C VAL A 22 10.14 -9.78 -5.46
N ASP A 23 10.72 -10.46 -4.47
CA ASP A 23 10.68 -10.05 -3.06
C ASP A 23 9.25 -9.84 -2.51
N VAL A 24 8.38 -10.80 -2.83
CA VAL A 24 6.96 -10.77 -2.46
C VAL A 24 6.81 -10.98 -0.95
N LYS A 25 6.17 -10.03 -0.27
CA LYS A 25 6.02 -10.03 1.20
C LYS A 25 4.64 -9.56 1.62
N LEU A 26 4.03 -10.25 2.58
CA LEU A 26 2.81 -9.78 3.23
C LEU A 26 3.14 -8.53 4.08
N VAL A 27 2.39 -7.46 3.87
CA VAL A 27 2.56 -6.18 4.61
C VAL A 27 1.57 -6.12 5.76
N ILE A 28 0.29 -6.34 5.48
CA ILE A 28 -0.76 -6.30 6.50
C ILE A 28 -1.96 -7.12 6.08
N GLN A 29 -2.63 -7.70 7.07
CA GLN A 29 -3.99 -8.23 6.96
C GLN A 29 -4.91 -7.42 7.87
N LYS A 30 -5.96 -6.80 7.32
CA LYS A 30 -6.91 -6.01 8.12
C LYS A 30 -8.30 -6.01 7.53
N LYS A 31 -9.26 -5.58 8.35
CA LYS A 31 -10.55 -5.11 7.85
C LYS A 31 -10.39 -3.66 7.39
N LEU A 32 -10.96 -3.33 6.24
CA LEU A 32 -11.11 -1.95 5.81
C LEU A 32 -11.95 -1.18 6.83
N THR A 33 -11.50 0.02 7.19
CA THR A 33 -12.29 0.93 8.02
C THR A 33 -12.98 1.97 7.15
N MET A 34 -13.93 2.72 7.70
CA MET A 34 -14.53 3.87 7.03
C MET A 34 -13.50 4.83 6.39
N SER A 35 -12.35 5.04 7.04
CA SER A 35 -11.32 5.93 6.49
C SER A 35 -10.63 5.38 5.24
N ASP A 36 -10.64 4.06 5.06
CA ASP A 36 -10.05 3.40 3.90
C ASP A 36 -10.96 3.47 2.67
N VAL A 37 -12.29 3.51 2.85
CA VAL A 37 -13.25 3.41 1.74
C VAL A 37 -13.96 4.73 1.43
N LYS A 38 -13.96 5.70 2.35
CA LYS A 38 -14.66 6.97 2.13
C LYS A 38 -13.82 7.94 1.29
N GLY A 39 -14.40 8.43 0.19
CA GLY A 39 -13.73 9.29 -0.79
C GLY A 39 -13.33 10.69 -0.30
N ASP A 40 -13.69 11.07 0.92
CA ASP A 40 -13.22 12.34 1.52
C ASP A 40 -11.76 12.25 2.03
N ASN A 41 -11.29 11.04 2.34
CA ASN A 41 -9.94 10.80 2.84
C ASN A 41 -8.99 10.20 1.78
N SER A 42 -9.53 9.64 0.69
CA SER A 42 -8.82 9.00 -0.45
C SER A 42 -7.50 8.33 -0.07
N ARG A 43 -7.53 7.45 0.94
CA ARG A 43 -6.32 6.80 1.47
C ARG A 43 -6.56 5.40 1.98
N PHE A 44 -5.59 4.52 1.78
CA PHE A 44 -5.48 3.25 2.50
C PHE A 44 -4.49 3.40 3.66
N TYR A 45 -4.97 3.24 4.89
CA TYR A 45 -4.14 3.38 6.08
C TYR A 45 -3.45 2.06 6.45
N ILE A 46 -2.14 2.15 6.66
CA ILE A 46 -1.26 1.09 7.13
C ILE A 46 -0.63 1.55 8.46
N PRO A 47 -0.96 0.89 9.59
CA PRO A 47 -0.29 1.11 10.87
C PRO A 47 1.21 0.85 10.78
N ILE A 48 2.03 1.75 11.32
CA ILE A 48 3.44 1.45 11.57
C ILE A 48 3.50 0.77 12.93
N ASP A 49 3.62 -0.55 12.92
CA ASP A 49 3.81 -1.36 14.12
C ASP A 49 5.04 -2.27 13.97
N LYS A 50 5.38 -3.01 15.03
CA LYS A 50 6.56 -3.88 15.06
C LYS A 50 6.51 -5.01 14.02
N LYS A 51 5.36 -5.30 13.40
CA LYS A 51 5.22 -6.38 12.41
C LYS A 51 5.60 -5.93 11.01
N ILE A 52 5.55 -4.63 10.72
CA ILE A 52 6.01 -4.06 9.45
C ILE A 52 7.46 -3.62 9.64
N GLU A 53 8.38 -4.51 9.30
CA GLU A 53 9.79 -4.13 9.26
C GLU A 53 10.02 -3.17 8.08
N GLU A 54 10.06 -1.86 8.37
CA GLU A 54 10.34 -0.83 7.36
C GLU A 54 11.69 -1.06 6.65
N SER A 55 12.65 -1.67 7.34
CA SER A 55 13.93 -2.14 6.79
C SER A 55 13.75 -3.17 5.69
N ILE A 56 12.76 -4.04 5.84
CA ILE A 56 12.43 -5.13 4.91
C ILE A 56 11.61 -4.61 3.73
N LEU A 57 10.75 -3.61 3.95
CA LEU A 57 9.84 -3.08 2.94
C LEU A 57 10.47 -1.98 2.08
N LEU A 58 11.26 -1.08 2.68
CA LEU A 58 11.73 0.15 2.04
C LEU A 58 13.25 0.14 1.85
N THR A 59 13.72 0.76 0.77
CA THR A 59 15.14 1.11 0.61
C THR A 59 15.49 2.35 1.46
N PRO A 60 16.78 2.59 1.76
CA PRO A 60 17.20 3.81 2.45
C PRO A 60 16.73 5.10 1.75
N SER A 61 16.78 5.13 0.42
CA SER A 61 16.37 6.28 -0.41
C SER A 61 14.86 6.51 -0.37
N GLU A 62 14.06 5.45 -0.37
CA GLU A 62 12.59 5.55 -0.21
C GLU A 62 12.22 6.04 1.19
N ARG A 63 12.89 5.53 2.24
CA ARG A 63 12.72 6.04 3.61
C ARG A 63 12.99 7.53 3.70
N LEU A 64 14.07 8.01 3.07
CA LEU A 64 14.36 9.44 3.02
C LEU A 64 13.23 10.21 2.32
N SER A 65 12.80 9.74 1.15
CA SER A 65 11.75 10.38 0.32
C SER A 65 10.41 10.51 1.06
N LEU A 66 10.09 9.54 1.92
CA LEU A 66 8.89 9.56 2.77
C LEU A 66 8.93 10.61 3.88
N ASN A 67 10.08 11.26 4.12
CA ASN A 67 10.25 12.36 5.07
C ASN A 67 10.49 13.71 4.38
N ILE A 68 10.46 13.78 3.04
CA ILE A 68 10.68 15.03 2.29
C ILE A 68 9.36 15.80 2.16
N TYR A 69 9.41 17.05 2.59
CA TYR A 69 8.33 18.03 2.45
C TYR A 69 8.72 19.08 1.43
N VAL A 70 7.80 19.41 0.53
CA VAL A 70 7.96 20.49 -0.45
C VAL A 70 6.89 21.56 -0.26
N PRO A 71 7.20 22.85 -0.50
CA PRO A 71 6.21 23.91 -0.42
C PRO A 71 5.06 23.71 -1.41
N GLN A 72 3.82 23.81 -0.94
CA GLN A 72 2.61 23.76 -1.76
C GLN A 72 1.59 24.82 -1.32
N LYS A 73 1.55 25.94 -2.06
CA LYS A 73 0.69 27.10 -1.76
C LYS A 73 0.85 27.58 -0.31
N LYS A 74 -0.06 27.18 0.58
CA LYS A 74 -0.14 27.61 1.99
C LYS A 74 0.31 26.54 2.99
N ARG A 75 0.76 25.38 2.53
CA ARG A 75 1.17 24.25 3.37
C ARG A 75 2.35 23.52 2.75
N GLU A 76 3.04 22.73 3.56
CA GLU A 76 3.99 21.76 3.05
C GLU A 76 3.24 20.48 2.62
N ARG A 77 3.72 19.85 1.55
CA ARG A 77 3.22 18.57 1.06
C ARG A 77 4.33 17.55 1.15
N LEU A 78 4.00 16.37 1.68
CA LEU A 78 4.82 15.19 1.52
C LEU A 78 4.89 14.78 0.06
N VAL A 79 6.13 14.62 -0.44
CA VAL A 79 6.39 14.07 -1.77
C VAL A 79 5.88 12.64 -1.83
N GLY A 80 6.34 11.80 -0.88
CA GLY A 80 6.08 10.36 -0.88
C GLY A 80 6.92 9.63 -1.93
N ILE A 81 6.57 8.37 -2.18
CA ILE A 81 7.15 7.57 -3.26
C ILE A 81 6.03 7.11 -4.19
N SER A 82 6.29 7.14 -5.50
CA SER A 82 5.38 6.57 -6.50
C SER A 82 5.38 5.06 -6.36
N ILE A 83 4.20 4.44 -6.40
CA ILE A 83 4.04 2.99 -6.39
C ILE A 83 3.02 2.59 -7.45
N SER A 84 3.02 1.33 -7.82
CA SER A 84 1.92 0.74 -8.58
C SER A 84 1.15 -0.24 -7.69
N MET A 85 -0.16 -0.37 -7.93
CA MET A 85 -1.03 -1.30 -7.22
C MET A 85 -1.67 -2.29 -8.19
N LEU A 86 -1.56 -3.58 -7.90
CA LEU A 86 -2.32 -4.64 -8.55
C LEU A 86 -3.59 -4.92 -7.72
N ASP A 87 -4.78 -4.70 -8.30
CA ASP A 87 -6.05 -4.92 -7.60
C ASP A 87 -6.58 -6.36 -7.72
N TYR A 88 -7.79 -6.61 -7.21
CA TYR A 88 -8.43 -7.95 -7.23
C TYR A 88 -8.67 -8.50 -8.62
N ASN A 89 -8.84 -7.63 -9.61
CA ASN A 89 -9.06 -8.00 -11.00
C ASN A 89 -7.75 -8.08 -11.77
N LEU A 90 -6.61 -8.05 -11.07
CA LEU A 90 -5.26 -8.01 -11.64
C LEU A 90 -5.03 -6.80 -12.56
N LYS A 91 -5.79 -5.72 -12.35
CA LYS A 91 -5.59 -4.43 -13.00
C LYS A 91 -4.48 -3.67 -12.27
N ILE A 92 -3.60 -3.05 -13.03
CA ILE A 92 -2.49 -2.23 -12.52
C ILE A 92 -2.95 -0.76 -12.44
N TRP A 93 -2.61 -0.12 -11.32
CA TRP A 93 -2.86 1.29 -11.03
C TRP A 93 -1.53 1.99 -10.73
N ASP A 94 -1.09 2.87 -11.62
CA ASP A 94 0.22 3.56 -11.51
C ASP A 94 0.12 4.98 -10.93
N ASP A 95 -1.10 5.51 -10.71
CA ASP A 95 -1.34 6.85 -10.17
C ASP A 95 -1.40 6.89 -8.63
N MET A 96 -0.51 6.15 -7.98
CA MET A 96 -0.54 5.90 -6.54
C MET A 96 0.74 6.34 -5.83
N TYR A 97 0.61 6.74 -4.56
CA TYR A 97 1.73 7.22 -3.75
C TYR A 97 1.67 6.65 -2.34
N LEU A 98 2.78 6.08 -1.88
CA LEU A 98 2.98 5.80 -0.46
C LEU A 98 3.53 7.06 0.23
N LYS A 99 2.92 7.43 1.36
CA LYS A 99 3.32 8.59 2.18
C LYS A 99 3.39 8.21 3.65
N LYS A 100 4.35 8.76 4.39
CA LYS A 100 4.44 8.62 5.84
C LYS A 100 3.90 9.88 6.52
N TRP A 101 2.73 9.78 7.14
CA TRP A 101 2.09 10.91 7.83
C TRP A 101 2.36 10.82 9.33
N LYS A 102 2.60 11.96 9.96
CA LYS A 102 2.71 12.07 11.42
C LYS A 102 1.36 12.46 12.02
N MET A 103 0.81 11.61 12.87
CA MET A 103 -0.43 11.82 13.61
C MET A 103 -0.11 12.02 15.09
N GLY A 104 0.22 13.27 15.45
CA GLY A 104 0.68 13.60 16.80
C GLY A 104 2.00 12.89 17.14
N LYS A 105 1.93 11.87 18.00
CA LYS A 105 3.09 11.05 18.41
C LYS A 105 3.27 9.77 17.59
N SER A 106 2.29 9.37 16.79
CA SER A 106 2.38 8.20 15.93
C SER A 106 2.72 8.58 14.49
N GLU A 107 3.31 7.64 13.77
CA GLU A 107 3.51 7.73 12.34
C GLU A 107 2.68 6.64 11.66
N ILE A 108 2.17 6.95 10.47
CA ILE A 108 1.32 6.04 9.71
C ILE A 108 1.71 6.07 8.24
N TYR A 109 1.62 4.93 7.57
CA TYR A 109 1.69 4.89 6.12
C TYR A 109 0.31 5.06 5.52
N ASN A 110 0.23 5.83 4.44
CA ASN A 110 -0.98 5.97 3.64
C ASN A 110 -0.65 5.75 2.17
N ILE A 111 -1.41 4.90 1.49
CA ILE A 111 -1.45 4.88 0.03
C ILE A 111 -2.52 5.88 -0.40
N THR A 112 -2.15 6.81 -1.26
CA THR A 112 -2.98 7.93 -1.73
C THR A 112 -2.88 8.04 -3.26
N GLY A 113 -3.61 8.96 -3.88
CA GLY A 113 -3.65 9.09 -5.34
C GLY A 113 -4.92 8.41 -5.86
N GLY A 114 -4.79 7.46 -6.77
CA GLY A 114 -5.92 6.72 -7.37
C GLY A 114 -6.63 5.74 -6.43
N TRP A 115 -6.36 5.73 -5.13
CA TRP A 115 -6.92 4.76 -4.19
C TRP A 115 -8.45 4.84 -4.11
N ASP A 116 -9.01 6.05 -4.14
CA ASP A 116 -10.45 6.26 -4.16
C ASP A 116 -11.12 5.70 -5.42
N LYS A 117 -10.49 5.87 -6.58
CA LYS A 117 -10.96 5.26 -7.83
C LYS A 117 -10.90 3.74 -7.74
N LEU A 118 -9.82 3.18 -7.19
CA LEU A 118 -9.68 1.74 -6.97
C LEU A 118 -10.80 1.22 -6.06
N VAL A 119 -11.09 1.92 -4.96
CA VAL A 119 -12.20 1.61 -4.05
C VAL A 119 -13.53 1.53 -4.80
N VAL A 120 -13.85 2.54 -5.61
CA VAL A 120 -15.11 2.59 -6.37
C VAL A 120 -15.18 1.49 -7.43
N GLU A 121 -14.12 1.28 -8.21
CA GLU A 121 -14.11 0.28 -9.28
C GLU A 121 -14.14 -1.16 -8.76
N ASN A 122 -13.56 -1.42 -7.59
CA ASN A 122 -13.53 -2.75 -6.96
C ASN A 122 -14.65 -2.95 -5.92
N TYR A 123 -15.56 -1.98 -5.76
CA TYR A 123 -16.66 -2.02 -4.79
C TYR A 123 -16.18 -2.35 -3.37
N LEU A 124 -15.10 -1.69 -2.91
CA LEU A 124 -14.56 -1.95 -1.59
C LEU A 124 -15.47 -1.37 -0.50
N GLU A 125 -15.77 -2.19 0.50
CA GLU A 125 -16.67 -1.82 1.60
C GLU A 125 -15.98 -1.86 2.96
N GLU A 126 -16.52 -1.08 3.91
CA GLU A 126 -16.09 -1.15 5.30
C GLU A 126 -16.26 -2.58 5.84
N SER A 127 -15.36 -3.00 6.73
CA SER A 127 -15.30 -4.34 7.33
C SER A 127 -14.89 -5.46 6.37
N GLN A 128 -14.74 -5.20 5.07
CA GLN A 128 -14.15 -6.15 4.13
C GLN A 128 -12.72 -6.51 4.55
N LYS A 129 -12.41 -7.81 4.55
CA LYS A 129 -11.08 -8.32 4.89
C LYS A 129 -10.20 -8.29 3.66
N ILE A 130 -9.02 -7.71 3.81
CA ILE A 130 -8.03 -7.58 2.74
C ILE A 130 -6.64 -7.91 3.27
N GLN A 131 -5.80 -8.41 2.38
CA GLN A 131 -4.36 -8.46 2.55
C GLN A 131 -3.72 -7.44 1.60
N LEU A 132 -2.71 -6.74 2.10
CA LEU A 132 -1.80 -5.96 1.29
C LEU A 132 -0.47 -6.71 1.22
N TRP A 133 -0.03 -6.98 0.00
CA TRP A 133 1.26 -7.57 -0.31
C TRP A 133 2.15 -6.52 -0.97
N SER A 134 3.44 -6.59 -0.73
CA SER A 134 4.45 -5.79 -1.43
C SER A 134 5.29 -6.68 -2.33
N PHE A 135 5.82 -6.10 -3.40
CA PHE A 135 6.80 -6.73 -4.28
C PHE A 135 7.63 -5.67 -5.00
N ARG A 136 8.74 -6.08 -5.60
CA ARG A 136 9.67 -5.21 -6.31
C ARG A 136 9.66 -5.51 -7.79
N CYS A 137 9.53 -4.48 -8.63
CA CYS A 137 9.66 -4.57 -10.08
C CYS A 137 10.64 -3.50 -10.53
N ASN A 138 11.78 -3.90 -11.12
CA ASN A 138 12.88 -2.99 -11.48
C ASN A 138 13.24 -2.03 -10.31
N ASP A 139 13.48 -2.60 -9.13
CA ASP A 139 13.76 -1.92 -7.85
C ASP A 139 12.65 -1.00 -7.30
N SER A 140 11.58 -0.79 -8.05
CA SER A 140 10.44 0.04 -7.61
C SER A 140 9.52 -0.75 -6.69
N LEU A 141 9.06 -0.11 -5.60
CA LEU A 141 8.06 -0.68 -4.70
C LEU A 141 6.69 -0.73 -5.37
N ASN A 142 6.05 -1.89 -5.33
CA ASN A 142 4.70 -2.12 -5.81
C ASN A 142 3.90 -2.86 -4.74
N PHE A 143 2.59 -2.80 -4.84
CA PHE A 143 1.69 -3.50 -3.95
C PHE A 143 0.65 -4.33 -4.71
N ALA A 144 0.15 -5.37 -4.06
CA ALA A 144 -0.99 -6.14 -4.52
C ALA A 144 -2.05 -6.20 -3.41
N LEU A 145 -3.29 -5.87 -3.78
CA LEU A 145 -4.44 -5.94 -2.89
C LEU A 145 -5.13 -7.28 -3.13
N VAL A 146 -5.28 -8.08 -2.08
CA VAL A 146 -5.82 -9.45 -2.16
C VAL A 146 -7.01 -9.59 -1.20
N ASN A 147 -8.11 -10.17 -1.68
CA ASN A 147 -9.23 -10.59 -0.83
C ASN A 147 -8.99 -12.00 -0.28
N PHE A 148 -9.48 -12.27 0.93
CA PHE A 148 -9.38 -13.57 1.59
C PHE A 148 -10.56 -13.83 2.54
#